data_AF-A0A6C0DUG3-F1
#
_entry.id   AF-A0A6C0DUG3-F1
#
_cell.length_a   1.000
_cell.length_b   1.000
_cell.length_c   1.000
_cell.angle_alpha   90.00
_cell.angle_beta   90.00
_cell.angle_gamma   90.00
#
_symmetry.space_group_name_H-M   'P 1'
#
loop_
_entity.id
_entity.type
_entity.pdbx_description
1 polymer ?
#
loop_
_entity_poly.entity_id
_entity_poly.type
_entity_poly.pdbx_seq_one_letter_code
_entity_poly.pdbx_strand_id
1 'polypeptide(L)'
;MCYSAKSSLTTFLIVSFVCIYLWIKGGNVKKSVAIILFFISLMQVVEFFIWLNLECSNTNKFISLFIPILLFLQPVIVITTVLYFNSGRLPPIIYKIILGIWVAFSPFLINWMKDGFNKCTTVGENGHLVWPYTRIKSDIHQLLQILYTIVLGIVIGTLNTKWYGIFYVILSSVSYNHIKKIYGHSWGSIWCIFINILALVALFI
;
A
#
# COMPACT_ATOMS: atom_id res chain seq x y z
N MET A 1 1.27 4.86 8.11
CA MET A 1 1.58 5.06 9.53
C MET A 1 0.78 6.23 10.07
N CYS A 2 -0.48 5.94 10.35
CA CYS A 2 -1.31 6.87 11.11
C CYS A 2 -0.63 7.20 12.46
N TYR A 3 -1.00 8.35 13.00
CA TYR A 3 -0.44 8.90 14.25
C TYR A 3 -0.92 8.18 15.52
N SER A 4 -1.94 7.33 15.42
CA SER A 4 -2.53 6.65 16.58
C SER A 4 -3.38 5.46 16.15
N ALA A 5 -3.67 4.55 17.10
CA ALA A 5 -4.64 3.46 16.92
C ALA A 5 -5.98 3.99 16.41
N LYS A 6 -6.50 5.06 17.03
CA LYS A 6 -7.79 5.66 16.65
C LYS A 6 -7.77 6.13 15.19
N SER A 7 -6.69 6.77 14.76
CA SER A 7 -6.56 7.24 13.37
C SER A 7 -6.46 6.09 12.37
N SER A 8 -5.72 5.02 12.70
CA SER A 8 -5.64 3.80 11.88
C SER A 8 -7.00 3.14 11.67
N LEU A 9 -7.74 2.91 12.76
CA LEU A 9 -9.07 2.30 12.69
C LEU A 9 -10.07 3.17 11.94
N THR A 10 -10.07 4.49 12.20
CA THR A 10 -10.96 5.44 11.54
C THR A 10 -10.73 5.44 10.02
N THR A 11 -9.47 5.51 9.57
CA THR A 11 -9.10 5.43 8.15
C THR A 11 -9.59 4.12 7.52
N PHE A 12 -9.35 2.97 8.18
CA PHE A 12 -9.80 1.68 7.66
C PHE A 12 -11.33 1.64 7.48
N LEU A 13 -12.09 2.12 8.47
CA LEU A 13 -13.54 2.13 8.41
C LEU A 13 -14.06 3.06 7.30
N ILE A 14 -13.53 4.28 7.19
CA ILE A 14 -13.93 5.24 6.14
C ILE A 14 -13.68 4.64 4.75
N VAL A 15 -12.47 4.12 4.51
CA VAL A 15 -12.13 3.51 3.22
C VAL A 15 -13.01 2.29 2.95
N SER A 16 -13.27 1.45 3.96
CA SER A 16 -14.15 0.29 3.82
C SER A 16 -15.57 0.67 3.41
N PHE A 17 -16.15 1.71 4.02
CA PHE A 17 -17.48 2.21 3.62
C PHE A 17 -17.50 2.70 2.17
N VAL A 18 -16.48 3.44 1.75
CA VAL A 18 -16.33 3.86 0.35
C VAL A 18 -16.20 2.66 -0.58
N CYS A 19 -15.39 1.65 -0.23
CA CYS A 19 -15.24 0.44 -1.02
C CYS A 19 -16.56 -0.34 -1.16
N ILE A 20 -17.33 -0.46 -0.09
CA ILE A 20 -18.67 -1.08 -0.12
C ILE A 20 -19.59 -0.30 -1.07
N TYR A 21 -19.60 1.03 -0.97
CA TYR A 21 -20.39 1.88 -1.87
C TYR A 21 -19.99 1.69 -3.35
N LEU A 22 -18.70 1.74 -3.66
CA LEU A 22 -18.17 1.53 -5.01
C LEU A 22 -18.48 0.14 -5.55
N TRP A 23 -18.44 -0.89 -4.68
CA TRP A 23 -18.76 -2.26 -5.05
C TRP A 23 -20.23 -2.43 -5.46
N ILE A 24 -21.15 -1.86 -4.67
CA ILE A 24 -22.59 -1.98 -4.90
C ILE A 24 -23.04 -1.20 -6.13
N LYS A 25 -22.53 0.03 -6.32
CA LYS A 25 -22.95 0.94 -7.40
C LYS A 25 -22.14 0.80 -8.68
N GLY A 26 -21.09 -0.01 -8.67
CA GLY A 26 -20.01 0.06 -9.64
C GLY A 26 -20.08 -0.91 -10.81
N GLY A 27 -19.68 -0.43 -11.99
CA GLY A 27 -19.20 -1.30 -13.07
C GLY A 27 -17.82 -1.88 -12.76
N ASN A 28 -17.26 -2.62 -13.71
CA ASN A 28 -15.98 -3.34 -13.56
C ASN A 28 -14.85 -2.47 -12.99
N VAL A 29 -14.69 -1.24 -13.49
CA VAL A 29 -13.65 -0.31 -13.01
C VAL A 29 -13.82 0.08 -11.54
N LYS A 30 -15.06 0.38 -11.12
CA LYS A 30 -15.37 0.75 -9.73
C LYS A 30 -15.17 -0.43 -8.78
N LYS A 31 -15.55 -1.64 -9.20
CA LYS A 31 -15.29 -2.87 -8.44
C LYS A 31 -13.79 -3.14 -8.30
N SER A 32 -13.02 -2.91 -9.36
CA SER A 32 -11.56 -3.01 -9.28
C SER A 32 -10.98 -2.02 -8.27
N VAL A 33 -11.38 -0.75 -8.37
CA VAL A 33 -10.92 0.30 -7.43
C VAL A 33 -11.32 -0.03 -6.00
N ALA A 34 -12.52 -0.56 -5.76
CA ALA A 34 -12.97 -0.98 -4.44
C ALA A 34 -12.07 -2.06 -3.84
N ILE A 35 -11.75 -3.13 -4.58
CA ILE A 35 -10.86 -4.19 -4.09
C ILE A 35 -9.45 -3.64 -3.84
N ILE A 36 -8.91 -2.85 -4.78
CA ILE A 36 -7.58 -2.26 -4.65
C ILE A 36 -7.48 -1.40 -3.38
N LEU A 37 -8.41 -0.46 -3.19
CA LEU A 37 -8.42 0.43 -2.04
C LEU A 37 -8.63 -0.34 -0.73
N PHE A 38 -9.56 -1.29 -0.71
CA PHE A 38 -9.80 -2.13 0.46
C PHE A 38 -8.53 -2.89 0.86
N PHE A 39 -7.85 -3.51 -0.10
CA PHE A 39 -6.63 -4.27 0.17
C PHE A 39 -5.48 -3.37 0.66
N ILE A 40 -5.28 -2.19 0.06
CA ILE A 40 -4.28 -1.23 0.54
C ILE A 40 -4.62 -0.76 1.97
N SER A 41 -5.92 -0.60 2.28
CA SER A 41 -6.37 -0.17 3.61
C SER A 41 -6.13 -1.21 4.72
N LEU A 42 -5.91 -2.49 4.39
CA LEU A 42 -5.54 -3.51 5.39
C LEU A 42 -4.24 -3.18 6.13
N MET A 43 -3.36 -2.37 5.52
CA MET A 43 -2.18 -1.84 6.21
C MET A 43 -2.57 -1.06 7.47
N GLN A 44 -3.72 -0.36 7.46
CA GLN A 44 -4.20 0.41 8.60
C GLN A 44 -4.68 -0.51 9.73
N VAL A 45 -5.20 -1.69 9.43
CA VAL A 45 -5.54 -2.69 10.44
C VAL A 45 -4.28 -3.21 11.13
N VAL A 46 -3.23 -3.50 10.36
CA VAL A 46 -1.93 -3.89 10.91
C VAL A 46 -1.36 -2.80 11.82
N GLU A 47 -1.39 -1.54 11.36
CA GLU A 47 -0.93 -0.41 12.17
C GLU A 47 -1.76 -0.20 13.44
N PHE A 48 -3.08 -0.40 13.38
CA PHE A 48 -3.94 -0.35 14.56
C PHE A 48 -3.48 -1.36 15.63
N PHE A 49 -3.25 -2.62 15.24
CA PHE A 49 -2.79 -3.63 16.18
C PHE A 49 -1.37 -3.37 16.71
N ILE A 50 -0.48 -2.77 15.90
CA ILE A 50 0.85 -2.32 16.39
C ILE A 50 0.70 -1.21 17.42
N TRP A 51 -0.18 -0.24 17.20
CA TRP A 51 -0.44 0.84 18.16
C TRP A 51 -0.99 0.34 19.49
N LEU A 52 -1.73 -0.77 19.50
CA LEU A 52 -2.19 -1.41 20.74
C LEU A 52 -1.06 -2.19 21.45
N ASN A 53 0.04 -2.48 20.76
CA ASN A 53 1.14 -3.31 21.23
C ASN A 53 2.49 -2.61 20.97
N LEU A 54 2.66 -1.37 21.42
CA LEU A 54 3.89 -0.59 21.17
C LEU A 54 5.13 -1.14 21.86
N GLU A 55 4.95 -1.86 22.98
CA GLU A 55 6.05 -2.57 23.63
C GLU A 55 6.64 -3.60 22.66
N CYS A 56 7.97 -3.76 22.69
CA CYS A 56 8.68 -4.69 21.81
C CYS A 56 8.50 -6.16 22.26
N SER A 57 7.24 -6.59 22.30
CA SER A 57 6.76 -7.92 22.66
C SER A 57 6.77 -8.86 21.44
N ASN A 58 6.58 -10.15 21.69
CA ASN A 58 6.39 -11.14 20.62
C ASN A 58 5.18 -10.81 19.74
N THR A 59 4.14 -10.19 20.32
CA THR A 59 2.95 -9.72 19.59
C THR A 59 3.32 -8.63 18.58
N ASN A 60 4.08 -7.61 18.98
CA ASN A 60 4.52 -6.54 18.06
C ASN A 60 5.39 -7.11 16.92
N LYS A 61 6.35 -7.98 17.25
CA LYS A 61 7.22 -8.64 16.27
C LYS A 61 6.39 -9.41 15.25
N PHE A 62 5.44 -10.23 15.74
CA PHE A 62 4.56 -11.02 14.88
C PHE A 62 3.68 -10.14 13.99
N ILE A 63 3.03 -9.11 14.52
CA ILE A 63 2.19 -8.20 13.74
C ILE A 63 3.05 -7.44 12.70
N SER A 64 4.26 -7.03 13.06
CA SER A 64 5.17 -6.31 12.16
C SER A 64 5.55 -7.13 10.92
N LEU A 65 5.54 -8.48 11.00
CA LEU A 65 5.78 -9.35 9.85
C LEU A 65 4.71 -9.23 8.75
N PHE A 66 3.49 -8.80 9.08
CA PHE A 66 2.43 -8.60 8.09
C PHE A 66 2.68 -7.41 7.17
N ILE A 67 3.51 -6.43 7.57
CA ILE A 67 3.81 -5.26 6.76
C ILE A 67 4.46 -5.64 5.41
N PRO A 68 5.63 -6.32 5.38
CA PRO A 68 6.25 -6.71 4.12
C PRO A 68 5.38 -7.67 3.31
N ILE A 69 4.60 -8.54 3.97
CA ILE A 69 3.67 -9.46 3.32
C ILE A 69 2.58 -8.68 2.57
N LEU A 70 1.91 -7.73 3.25
CA LEU A 70 0.88 -6.91 2.63
C LEU A 70 1.45 -6.04 1.50
N LEU A 71 2.61 -5.42 1.69
CA LEU A 71 3.28 -4.65 0.64
C LEU A 71 3.60 -5.53 -0.58
N PHE A 72 4.02 -6.77 -0.37
CA PHE A 72 4.26 -7.69 -1.48
C PHE A 72 2.99 -8.10 -2.21
N LEU A 73 1.91 -8.36 -1.46
CA LEU A 73 0.64 -8.78 -2.03
C LEU A 73 -0.09 -7.64 -2.75
N GLN A 74 0.18 -6.37 -2.42
CA GLN A 74 -0.51 -5.23 -3.03
C GLN A 74 -0.39 -5.23 -4.57
N PRO A 75 0.80 -5.29 -5.20
CA PRO A 75 0.90 -5.38 -6.65
C PRO A 75 0.20 -6.62 -7.23
N VAL A 76 0.28 -7.76 -6.54
CA VAL A 76 -0.40 -8.99 -6.99
C VAL A 76 -1.90 -8.76 -7.06
N ILE A 77 -2.52 -8.27 -5.99
CA ILE A 77 -3.96 -8.00 -5.92
C ILE A 77 -4.37 -6.92 -6.93
N VAL A 78 -3.59 -5.85 -7.07
CA VAL A 78 -3.89 -4.78 -8.01
C VAL A 78 -3.89 -5.31 -9.46
N ILE A 79 -2.88 -6.08 -9.85
CA ILE A 79 -2.79 -6.65 -11.20
C ILE A 79 -3.89 -7.69 -11.46
N THR A 80 -4.09 -8.63 -10.54
CA THR A 80 -5.09 -9.70 -10.72
C THR A 80 -6.50 -9.15 -10.76
N THR A 81 -6.80 -8.12 -9.96
CA THR A 81 -8.09 -7.43 -9.98
C THR A 81 -8.33 -6.73 -11.32
N VAL A 82 -7.34 -6.02 -11.85
CA VAL A 82 -7.45 -5.35 -13.16
C VAL A 82 -7.67 -6.36 -14.29
N LEU A 83 -6.98 -7.49 -14.25
CA LEU A 83 -7.16 -8.60 -15.20
C LEU A 83 -8.55 -9.23 -15.08
N TYR A 84 -9.00 -9.55 -13.86
CA TYR A 84 -10.26 -10.23 -13.60
C TYR A 84 -11.47 -9.43 -14.08
N PHE A 85 -11.49 -8.12 -13.82
CA PHE A 85 -12.58 -7.24 -14.25
C PHE A 85 -12.40 -6.64 -15.65
N ASN A 86 -11.28 -6.92 -16.32
CA ASN A 86 -10.89 -6.24 -17.56
C ASN A 86 -11.02 -4.70 -17.45
N SER A 87 -10.55 -4.14 -16.34
CA SER A 87 -10.73 -2.72 -16.02
C SER A 87 -9.56 -1.83 -16.48
N GLY A 88 -8.55 -2.42 -17.12
CA GLY A 88 -7.35 -1.74 -17.60
C GLY A 88 -7.43 -1.36 -19.08
N ARG A 89 -6.55 -0.44 -19.50
CA ARG A 89 -6.39 -0.02 -20.91
C ARG A 89 -5.34 -0.80 -21.67
N LEU A 90 -4.41 -1.44 -20.97
CA LEU A 90 -3.35 -2.21 -21.61
C LEU A 90 -3.85 -3.60 -22.02
N PRO A 91 -3.23 -4.23 -23.04
CA PRO A 91 -3.51 -5.62 -23.38
C PRO A 91 -3.25 -6.54 -22.16
N PRO A 92 -4.09 -7.57 -21.91
CA PRO A 92 -3.93 -8.49 -20.78
C PRO A 92 -2.55 -9.14 -20.66
N ILE A 93 -1.86 -9.36 -21.78
CA ILE A 93 -0.50 -9.92 -21.79
C ILE A 93 0.51 -9.04 -21.05
N ILE A 94 0.38 -7.71 -21.12
CA ILE A 94 1.29 -6.79 -20.44
C ILE A 94 1.14 -6.91 -18.92
N TYR A 95 -0.09 -6.97 -18.41
CA TYR A 95 -0.35 -7.19 -16.99
C TYR A 95 0.22 -8.53 -16.50
N LYS A 96 0.10 -9.60 -17.30
CA LYS A 96 0.69 -10.91 -16.97
C LYS A 96 2.21 -10.87 -16.92
N ILE A 97 2.87 -10.14 -17.84
CA ILE A 97 4.32 -9.94 -17.82
C ILE A 97 4.74 -9.18 -16.56
N ILE A 98 4.05 -8.08 -16.23
CA ILE A 98 4.32 -7.29 -15.01
C ILE A 98 4.18 -8.18 -13.76
N LEU A 99 3.12 -8.99 -13.69
CA LEU A 99 2.92 -9.94 -12.59
C LEU A 99 4.05 -10.98 -12.52
N GLY A 100 4.44 -11.54 -13.66
CA GLY A 100 5.55 -12.50 -13.74
C GLY A 100 6.87 -11.90 -13.23
N ILE A 101 7.19 -10.67 -13.64
CA ILE A 101 8.33 -9.92 -13.13
C ILE A 101 8.21 -9.76 -11.61
N TRP A 102 7.08 -9.24 -11.11
CA TRP A 102 6.89 -9.03 -9.67
C TRP A 102 7.05 -10.32 -8.85
N VAL A 103 6.48 -11.43 -9.31
CA VAL A 103 6.59 -12.74 -8.64
C VAL A 103 8.02 -13.27 -8.71
N ALA A 104 8.77 -13.03 -9.79
CA ALA A 104 10.18 -13.40 -9.88
C ALA A 104 11.05 -12.70 -8.82
N PHE A 105 10.64 -11.53 -8.32
CA PHE A 105 11.30 -10.84 -7.21
C PHE A 105 10.92 -11.36 -5.81
N SER A 106 10.00 -12.32 -5.69
CA SER A 106 9.56 -12.88 -4.40
C SER A 106 10.67 -13.51 -3.52
N PRO A 107 11.76 -14.11 -4.05
CA PRO A 107 12.84 -14.59 -3.18
C PRO A 107 13.52 -13.47 -2.39
N PHE A 108 13.60 -12.26 -2.97
CA PHE A 108 14.16 -11.09 -2.28
C PHE A 108 13.27 -10.61 -1.14
N LEU A 109 11.94 -10.78 -1.25
CA LEU A 109 11.02 -10.54 -0.14
C LEU A 109 11.31 -11.48 1.03
N ILE A 110 11.56 -12.76 0.78
CA ILE A 110 11.85 -13.73 1.84
C ILE A 110 13.10 -13.31 2.62
N ASN A 111 14.14 -12.88 1.90
CA ASN A 111 15.34 -12.34 2.53
C ASN A 111 15.05 -11.06 3.32
N TRP A 112 14.24 -10.15 2.77
CA TRP A 112 13.82 -8.94 3.47
C TRP A 112 13.03 -9.22 4.76
N MET A 113 12.17 -10.23 4.74
CA MET A 113 11.42 -10.67 5.92
C MET A 113 12.35 -11.26 6.98
N LYS A 114 13.32 -12.10 6.59
CA LYS A 114 14.35 -12.67 7.48
C LYS A 114 15.06 -11.60 8.30
N ASP A 115 15.44 -10.50 7.67
CA ASP A 115 16.13 -9.38 8.34
C ASP A 115 15.26 -8.62 9.36
N GLY A 116 13.94 -8.84 9.34
CA GLY A 116 12.98 -8.20 10.23
C GLY A 116 12.30 -9.10 11.26
N PHE A 117 12.49 -10.44 11.23
CA PHE A 117 11.77 -11.38 12.12
C PHE A 117 11.87 -11.07 13.61
N ASN A 118 12.97 -10.44 14.03
CA ASN A 118 13.20 -10.10 15.44
C ASN A 118 13.08 -8.60 15.75
N LYS A 119 12.70 -7.78 14.77
CA LYS A 119 12.64 -6.32 14.93
C LYS A 119 11.20 -5.88 15.17
N CYS A 120 11.05 -4.90 16.06
CA CYS A 120 9.75 -4.32 16.40
C CYS A 120 9.51 -3.03 15.62
N THR A 121 8.25 -2.75 15.33
CA THR A 121 7.82 -1.42 14.90
C THR A 121 7.67 -0.54 16.14
N THR A 122 8.34 0.62 16.15
CA THR A 122 8.35 1.55 17.29
C THR A 122 7.85 2.93 16.88
N VAL A 123 7.57 3.79 17.86
CA VAL A 123 7.28 5.21 17.61
C VAL A 123 8.61 5.94 17.38
N GLY A 124 8.72 6.66 16.27
CA GLY A 124 9.85 7.52 15.93
C GLY A 124 9.70 8.93 16.50
N GLU A 125 10.71 9.77 16.24
CA GLU A 125 10.84 11.14 16.79
C GLU A 125 9.64 12.05 16.47
N ASN A 126 8.98 11.82 15.33
CA ASN A 126 7.83 12.60 14.87
C ASN A 126 6.47 12.05 15.35
N GLY A 127 6.45 11.13 16.33
CA GLY A 127 5.22 10.51 16.81
C GLY A 127 4.58 9.52 15.83
N HIS A 128 5.29 9.14 14.78
CA HIS A 128 4.84 8.14 13.80
C HIS A 128 5.44 6.78 14.08
N LEU A 129 4.76 5.71 13.67
CA LEU A 129 5.40 4.40 13.62
C LEU A 129 6.61 4.45 12.66
N VAL A 130 7.64 3.67 12.97
CA VAL A 130 8.82 3.44 12.14
C VAL A 130 8.96 1.94 11.99
N TRP A 131 8.69 1.46 10.77
CA TRP A 131 8.86 0.05 10.45
C TRP A 131 10.35 -0.31 10.50
N PRO A 132 10.71 -1.48 11.06
CA PRO A 132 12.10 -1.88 11.15
C PRO A 132 12.77 -2.04 9.77
N TYR A 133 11.96 -2.30 8.76
CA TYR A 133 12.35 -2.50 7.38
C TYR A 133 12.78 -1.21 6.65
N THR A 134 12.35 -0.02 7.09
CA THR A 134 12.70 1.25 6.41
C THR A 134 14.10 1.76 6.77
N ARG A 135 14.74 1.14 7.76
CA ARG A 135 16.12 1.47 8.18
C ARG A 135 17.18 0.65 7.46
N ILE A 136 16.79 -0.41 6.75
CA ILE A 136 17.76 -1.28 6.06
C ILE A 136 18.24 -0.56 4.80
N LYS A 137 19.50 -0.14 4.82
CA LYS A 137 20.18 0.47 3.66
C LYS A 137 20.81 -0.65 2.82
N SER A 138 20.08 -1.12 1.81
CA SER A 138 20.58 -2.07 0.81
C SER A 138 20.06 -1.65 -0.56
N ASP A 139 20.91 -1.73 -1.58
CA ASP A 139 20.58 -1.39 -2.96
C ASP A 139 19.39 -2.22 -3.47
N ILE A 140 19.29 -3.48 -3.01
CA ILE A 140 18.19 -4.38 -3.35
C ILE A 140 16.86 -3.85 -2.80
N HIS A 141 16.83 -3.31 -1.58
CA HIS A 141 15.61 -2.73 -1.02
C HIS A 141 15.18 -1.47 -1.76
N GLN A 142 16.14 -0.63 -2.15
CA GLN A 142 15.84 0.55 -2.95
C GLN A 142 15.28 0.16 -4.32
N LEU A 143 15.86 -0.86 -4.97
CA LEU A 143 15.35 -1.39 -6.23
C LEU A 143 13.92 -1.94 -6.09
N LEU A 144 13.64 -2.71 -5.04
CA LEU A 144 12.29 -3.23 -4.76
C LEU A 144 11.27 -2.12 -4.53
N GLN A 145 11.64 -1.04 -3.84
CA GLN A 145 10.76 0.12 -3.63
C GLN A 145 10.46 0.87 -4.93
N ILE A 146 11.47 1.05 -5.78
CA ILE A 146 11.31 1.65 -7.12
C ILE A 146 10.40 0.76 -7.96
N LEU A 147 10.66 -0.54 -8.02
CA LEU A 147 9.87 -1.50 -8.77
C LEU A 147 8.42 -1.52 -8.29
N TYR A 148 8.19 -1.58 -6.97
CA TYR A 148 6.87 -1.51 -6.35
C TYR A 148 6.10 -0.26 -6.80
N THR A 149 6.76 0.90 -6.76
CA THR A 149 6.15 2.18 -7.13
C THR A 149 5.80 2.23 -8.62
N ILE A 150 6.70 1.75 -9.48
CA ILE A 150 6.47 1.67 -10.94
C ILE A 150 5.31 0.72 -11.24
N VAL A 151 5.29 -0.48 -10.63
CA VAL A 151 4.25 -1.47 -10.87
C VAL A 151 2.88 -0.94 -10.46
N LEU A 152 2.74 -0.41 -9.24
CA LEU A 152 1.46 0.18 -8.80
C LEU A 152 1.07 1.38 -9.66
N GLY A 153 2.03 2.25 -9.99
CA GLY A 153 1.81 3.43 -10.81
C GLY A 153 1.29 3.09 -12.22
N ILE A 154 1.92 2.13 -12.90
CA ILE A 154 1.49 1.67 -14.23
C ILE A 154 0.11 1.03 -14.16
N VAL A 155 -0.13 0.12 -13.20
CA VAL A 155 -1.36 -0.67 -13.18
C VAL A 155 -2.56 0.20 -12.79
N ILE A 156 -2.42 1.07 -11.79
CA ILE A 156 -3.49 2.00 -11.38
C ILE A 156 -3.65 3.13 -12.42
N GLY A 157 -2.54 3.63 -12.96
CA GLY A 157 -2.53 4.67 -13.99
C GLY A 157 -3.21 4.24 -15.30
N THR A 158 -3.25 2.93 -15.57
CA THR A 158 -3.87 2.36 -16.77
C THR A 158 -5.29 1.88 -16.55
N LEU A 159 -5.91 2.10 -15.38
CA LEU A 159 -7.34 1.89 -15.20
C LEU A 159 -8.14 2.68 -16.23
N ASN A 160 -9.23 2.11 -16.73
CA ASN A 160 -10.12 2.74 -17.70
C ASN A 160 -11.01 3.83 -17.07
N THR A 161 -10.37 4.81 -16.45
CA THR A 161 -10.96 6.01 -15.83
C THR A 161 -10.41 7.23 -16.55
N LYS A 162 -11.23 8.25 -16.84
CA LYS A 162 -10.76 9.43 -17.60
C LYS A 162 -9.56 10.16 -16.95
N TRP A 163 -9.47 10.13 -15.62
CA TRP A 163 -8.61 11.02 -14.85
C TRP A 163 -8.08 10.41 -13.54
N TYR A 164 -8.80 9.48 -12.93
CA TYR A 164 -8.43 8.90 -11.62
C TYR A 164 -7.06 8.21 -11.60
N GLY A 165 -6.75 7.41 -12.62
CA GLY A 165 -5.43 6.77 -12.72
C GLY A 165 -4.28 7.79 -12.78
N ILE A 166 -4.43 8.85 -13.58
CA ILE A 166 -3.43 9.92 -13.71
C ILE A 166 -3.31 10.69 -12.39
N PHE A 167 -4.45 11.03 -11.78
CA PHE A 167 -4.50 11.69 -10.47
C PHE A 167 -3.75 10.88 -9.40
N TYR A 168 -3.96 9.56 -9.35
CA TYR A 168 -3.24 8.67 -8.43
C TYR A 168 -1.72 8.78 -8.63
N VAL A 169 -1.24 8.71 -9.86
CA VAL A 169 0.20 8.75 -10.17
C VAL A 169 0.80 10.08 -9.75
N ILE A 170 0.14 11.21 -10.08
CA ILE A 170 0.60 12.55 -9.70
C ILE A 170 0.62 12.69 -8.17
N LEU A 171 -0.49 12.37 -7.50
CA LEU A 171 -0.60 12.47 -6.05
C LEU A 171 0.45 11.61 -5.35
N SER A 172 0.66 10.36 -5.80
CA SER A 172 1.68 9.46 -5.26
C SER A 172 3.07 10.05 -5.38
N SER A 173 3.41 10.58 -6.55
CA SER A 173 4.75 11.11 -6.86
C SER A 173 5.05 12.38 -6.06
N VAL A 174 4.10 13.31 -5.99
CA VAL A 174 4.22 14.54 -5.21
C VAL A 174 4.31 14.22 -3.71
N SER A 175 3.42 13.35 -3.21
CA SER A 175 3.40 12.97 -1.80
C SER A 175 4.70 12.28 -1.40
N TYR A 176 5.19 11.33 -2.20
CA TYR A 176 6.43 10.62 -1.91
C TYR A 176 7.63 11.58 -1.82
N ASN A 177 7.81 12.45 -2.81
CA ASN A 177 8.93 13.40 -2.85
C ASN A 177 8.88 14.41 -1.69
N HIS A 178 7.70 14.98 -1.42
CA HIS A 178 7.54 15.97 -0.37
C HIS A 178 7.76 15.36 1.02
N ILE A 179 7.17 14.19 1.29
CA ILE A 179 7.25 13.58 2.61
C ILE A 179 8.60 12.93 2.88
N LYS A 180 9.26 12.32 1.89
CA LYS A 180 10.63 11.83 2.08
C LYS A 180 11.56 12.93 2.61
N LYS A 181 11.35 14.18 2.16
CA LYS A 181 12.11 15.35 2.62
C LYS A 181 11.77 15.77 4.05
N ILE A 182 10.50 15.69 4.46
CA ILE A 182 10.04 16.17 5.77
C ILE A 182 10.22 15.12 6.87
N TYR A 183 9.80 13.88 6.61
CA TYR A 183 9.63 12.86 7.65
C TYR A 183 10.70 11.75 7.63
N GLY A 184 11.63 11.79 6.66
CA GLY A 184 12.75 10.85 6.55
C GLY A 184 12.28 9.40 6.59
N HIS A 185 12.72 8.65 7.62
CA HIS A 185 12.40 7.22 7.80
C HIS A 185 10.95 6.93 8.17
N SER A 186 10.18 7.95 8.56
CA SER A 186 8.76 7.83 8.92
C SER A 186 7.82 8.03 7.73
N TRP A 187 8.34 8.07 6.49
CA TRP A 187 7.55 8.34 5.28
C TRP A 187 6.39 7.37 5.05
N GLY A 188 6.42 6.17 5.65
CA GLY A 188 5.27 5.26 5.64
C GLY A 188 4.01 5.88 6.26
N SER A 189 4.12 6.97 7.03
CA SER A 189 3.00 7.67 7.67
C SER A 189 1.93 8.19 6.73
N ILE A 190 2.35 8.58 5.53
CA ILE A 190 1.51 9.18 4.50
C ILE A 190 0.36 8.28 4.09
N TRP A 191 0.59 6.96 4.07
CA TRP A 191 -0.39 5.99 3.56
C TRP A 191 -1.76 6.16 4.21
N CYS A 192 -1.80 6.61 5.47
CA CYS A 192 -3.03 6.90 6.20
C CYS A 192 -3.85 8.04 5.58
N ILE A 193 -3.21 9.18 5.27
CA ILE A 193 -3.87 10.34 4.67
C ILE A 193 -4.14 10.07 3.18
N PHE A 194 -3.15 9.50 2.50
CA PHE A 194 -3.19 9.22 1.08
C PHE A 194 -4.34 8.28 0.72
N ILE A 195 -4.56 7.19 1.48
CA ILE A 195 -5.65 6.26 1.18
C ILE A 195 -7.04 6.88 1.38
N ASN A 196 -7.19 7.76 2.39
CA ASN A 196 -8.44 8.50 2.58
C ASN A 196 -8.73 9.44 1.39
N ILE A 197 -7.72 10.18 0.93
CA ILE A 197 -7.85 11.06 -0.25
C ILE A 197 -8.21 10.24 -1.48
N LEU A 198 -7.53 9.12 -1.72
CA LEU A 198 -7.85 8.24 -2.85
C LEU A 198 -9.27 7.69 -2.79
N ALA A 199 -9.72 7.24 -1.62
CA ALA A 199 -11.08 6.76 -1.43
C ALA A 199 -12.10 7.86 -1.73
N LEU A 200 -11.92 9.07 -1.20
CA LEU A 200 -12.81 10.19 -1.49
C LEU A 200 -12.86 10.53 -2.99
N VAL A 201 -11.71 10.59 -3.66
CA VAL A 201 -11.64 10.87 -5.10
C VAL A 201 -12.24 9.73 -5.92
N ALA A 202 -12.16 8.48 -5.44
CA ALA A 202 -12.76 7.33 -6.10
C ALA A 202 -14.30 7.41 -6.15
N LEU A 203 -14.95 8.22 -5.32
CA LEU A 203 -16.40 8.46 -5.40
C LEU A 203 -16.83 9.17 -6.70
N PHE A 204 -15.90 9.83 -7.41
CA PHE A 204 -16.16 10.62 -8.62
C PHE A 204 -15.78 9.91 -9.93
N ILE A 205 -15.37 8.65 -9.87
CA ILE A 205 -15.21 7.81 -11.07
C ILE A 205 -16.55 7.21 -11.49
#